data_AF-A0A063ZE46-F1
#
_entry.id   AF-A0A063ZE46-F1
#
_cell.length_a   1.000
_cell.length_b   1.000
_cell.length_c   1.000
_cell.angle_alpha   90.00
_cell.angle_beta   90.00
_cell.angle_gamma   90.00
#
_symmetry.space_group_name_H-M   'P 1'
#
loop_
_entity.id
_entity.type
_entity.pdbx_description
1 polymer ?
#
loop_
_entity_poly.entity_id
_entity_poly.type
_entity_poly.pdbx_seq_one_letter_code
_entity_poly.pdbx_strand_id
1 'polypeptide(L)'
;MRPTLQAVVGGASILTGTAFAVILPGLNPWIPIILIPFGVLLITGAVMERMETDEGPPDDERLRKIRAFARSYAWQVSFVALMFLLFVDFAGMARLSGREVLVALFLLAGISASVAELYLLREGDAG
;
A
#
# COMPACT_ATOMS: atom_id res chain seq x y z
N MET A 1 11.81 8.03 8.55
CA MET A 1 12.67 6.82 8.48
C MET A 1 13.40 6.95 7.16
N ARG A 2 14.73 6.79 7.05
CA ARG A 2 15.41 7.08 5.76
C ARG A 2 14.78 6.24 4.63
N PRO A 3 14.54 6.80 3.42
CA PRO A 3 13.87 6.08 2.33
C PRO A 3 14.61 4.80 1.95
N THR A 4 15.94 4.82 2.02
CA THR A 4 16.79 3.64 1.87
C THR A 4 16.51 2.54 2.89
N LEU A 5 16.23 2.90 4.16
CA LEU A 5 15.88 1.93 5.20
C LEU A 5 14.48 1.35 4.95
N GLN A 6 13.51 2.17 4.53
CA GLN A 6 12.17 1.68 4.16
C GLN A 6 12.24 0.70 2.99
N ALA A 7 13.00 1.01 1.93
CA ALA A 7 13.18 0.12 0.79
C ALA A 7 13.85 -1.20 1.18
N VAL A 8 14.88 -1.17 2.03
CA VAL A 8 15.57 -2.38 2.52
C VAL A 8 14.65 -3.25 3.35
N VAL A 9 13.91 -2.67 4.30
CA VAL A 9 12.94 -3.40 5.13
C VAL A 9 11.81 -3.96 4.27
N GLY A 10 11.35 -3.19 3.29
CA GLY A 10 10.32 -3.64 2.36
C GLY A 10 10.76 -4.80 1.48
N GLY A 11 11.97 -4.70 0.91
CA GLY A 11 12.58 -5.79 0.14
C GLY A 11 12.80 -7.05 0.97
N ALA A 12 13.33 -6.92 2.19
CA ALA A 12 13.49 -8.03 3.12
C ALA A 12 12.14 -8.69 3.46
N SER A 13 11.09 -7.89 3.63
CA SER A 13 9.74 -8.38 3.92
C SER A 13 9.17 -9.19 2.75
N ILE A 14 9.30 -8.70 1.51
CA ILE A 14 8.87 -9.45 0.31
C ILE A 14 9.66 -10.74 0.15
N LEU A 15 11.00 -10.68 0.29
CA LEU A 15 11.86 -11.86 0.16
C LEU A 15 11.52 -12.91 1.21
N THR A 16 11.34 -12.50 2.47
CA THR A 16 11.01 -13.41 3.57
C THR A 16 9.61 -14.01 3.39
N GLY A 17 8.62 -13.19 3.02
CA GLY A 17 7.27 -13.68 2.74
C GLY A 17 7.27 -14.68 1.57
N THR A 18 7.96 -14.36 0.47
CA THR A 18 8.04 -15.25 -0.69
C THR A 18 8.78 -16.55 -0.37
N ALA A 19 9.92 -16.47 0.33
CA ALA A 19 10.66 -17.65 0.77
C ALA A 19 9.81 -18.54 1.69
N PHE A 20 9.04 -17.95 2.60
CA PHE A 20 8.12 -18.69 3.46
C PHE A 20 7.01 -19.38 2.65
N ALA A 21 6.41 -18.70 1.67
CA ALA A 21 5.38 -19.29 0.82
C ALA A 21 5.89 -20.47 -0.01
N VAL A 22 7.14 -20.42 -0.49
CA VAL A 22 7.73 -21.44 -1.36
C VAL A 22 8.30 -22.62 -0.56
N ILE A 23 9.01 -22.34 0.53
CA ILE A 23 9.73 -23.36 1.31
C ILE A 23 8.81 -24.02 2.34
N LEU A 24 7.86 -23.27 2.91
CA LEU A 24 7.00 -23.70 4.01
C LEU A 24 5.50 -23.49 3.71
N PRO A 25 4.97 -23.90 2.54
CA PRO A 25 3.62 -23.55 2.07
C PRO A 25 2.48 -24.01 2.99
N GLY A 26 2.69 -25.04 3.80
CA GLY A 26 1.67 -25.60 4.70
C GLY A 26 1.75 -25.15 6.14
N LEU A 27 2.77 -24.38 6.52
CA LEU A 27 3.06 -24.10 7.93
C LEU A 27 2.17 -22.99 8.47
N ASN A 28 2.10 -21.87 7.73
CA ASN A 28 1.21 -20.77 8.06
C ASN A 28 1.00 -19.84 6.84
N PRO A 29 -0.15 -19.89 6.16
CA PRO A 29 -0.41 -19.06 4.98
C PRO A 29 -0.48 -17.56 5.32
N TRP A 30 -0.66 -17.17 6.58
CA TRP A 30 -0.77 -15.76 6.99
C TRP A 30 0.54 -15.00 6.92
N ILE A 31 1.67 -15.68 7.11
CA ILE A 31 3.00 -15.06 7.08
C ILE A 31 3.26 -14.40 5.71
N PRO A 32 3.16 -15.11 4.57
CA PRO A 32 3.34 -14.48 3.26
C PRO A 32 2.26 -13.45 2.91
N ILE A 33 1.01 -13.69 3.32
CA ILE A 33 -0.12 -12.77 3.07
C ILE A 33 0.10 -11.40 3.72
N ILE A 34 0.81 -11.33 4.85
CA ILE A 34 1.09 -10.06 5.53
C ILE A 34 2.42 -9.46 5.07
N LEU A 35 3.48 -10.26 5.01
CA LEU A 35 4.84 -9.79 4.73
C LEU A 35 5.01 -9.24 3.31
N ILE A 36 4.43 -9.89 2.30
CA ILE A 36 4.60 -9.48 0.91
C ILE A 36 3.94 -8.12 0.68
N PRO A 37 2.65 -7.92 1.01
CA PRO A 37 2.01 -6.63 0.78
C PRO A 37 2.57 -5.51 1.67
N PHE A 38 2.96 -5.82 2.91
CA PHE A 38 3.64 -4.85 3.78
C PHE A 38 4.96 -4.39 3.16
N GLY A 39 5.74 -5.31 2.59
CA GLY A 39 6.98 -4.98 1.93
C GLY A 39 6.79 -4.15 0.65
N VAL A 40 5.74 -4.43 -0.12
CA VAL A 40 5.35 -3.61 -1.29
C VAL A 40 5.02 -2.19 -0.87
N LEU A 41 4.25 -2.02 0.22
CA LEU A 41 3.87 -0.71 0.75
C LEU A 41 5.10 0.11 1.17
N LEU A 42 6.07 -0.52 1.84
CA LEU A 42 7.31 0.15 2.25
C LEU A 42 8.21 0.55 1.08
N ILE A 43 8.35 -0.30 0.06
CA ILE A 43 9.11 0.06 -1.15
C ILE A 43 8.43 1.21 -1.88
N THR A 44 7.10 1.16 -2.00
CA THR A 44 6.33 2.20 -2.67
C THR A 44 6.51 3.55 -1.97
N GLY A 45 6.41 3.59 -0.63
CA GLY A 45 6.68 4.79 0.16
C GLY A 45 8.11 5.31 -0.01
N ALA A 46 9.11 4.41 -0.01
CA ALA A 46 10.51 4.78 -0.20
C ALA A 46 10.80 5.38 -1.59
N VAL A 47 10.14 4.86 -2.64
CA VAL A 47 10.24 5.40 -4.00
C VAL A 47 9.63 6.80 -4.07
N MET A 48 8.47 7.00 -3.44
CA MET A 48 7.81 8.32 -3.39
C MET A 48 8.65 9.36 -2.68
N GLU A 49 9.18 9.04 -1.50
CA GLU A 49 10.06 9.95 -0.74
C GLU A 49 11.34 10.27 -1.54
N ARG A 50 11.86 9.33 -2.32
CA ARG A 50 13.01 9.58 -3.20
C ARG A 50 12.68 10.50 -4.38
N MET A 51 11.52 10.34 -5.01
CA MET A 51 11.05 11.25 -6.06
C MET A 51 10.82 12.67 -5.51
N GLU A 52 10.31 12.77 -4.29
CA GLU A 52 10.08 14.04 -3.58
C GLU A 52 11.39 14.74 -3.18
N THR A 53 12.50 14.00 -3.05
CA THR A 53 13.81 14.57 -2.68
C THR A 53 14.64 15.02 -3.90
N ASP A 54 14.39 14.47 -5.10
CA ASP A 54 15.09 14.86 -6.33
C ASP A 54 14.51 16.16 -6.96
N GLU A 55 13.29 16.57 -6.59
CA GLU A 55 12.58 17.74 -7.17
C GLU A 55 12.09 18.74 -6.10
N GLY A 56 12.97 19.62 -5.62
CA GLY A 56 12.57 20.95 -5.12
C GLY A 56 12.55 21.21 -3.59
N PRO A 57 12.49 22.50 -3.18
CA PRO A 57 12.85 23.00 -1.84
C PRO A 57 11.70 22.85 -0.80
N PRO A 58 11.88 23.28 0.47
CA PRO A 58 11.37 22.60 1.65
C PRO A 58 9.85 22.78 1.86
N ASP A 59 9.16 21.67 2.16
CA ASP A 59 7.88 21.60 2.88
C ASP A 59 6.86 22.68 2.51
N ASP A 60 6.57 22.79 1.21
CA ASP A 60 5.57 23.72 0.69
C ASP A 60 4.16 23.23 1.04
N GLU A 61 3.29 24.17 1.40
CA GLU A 61 1.86 23.96 1.66
C GLU A 61 1.13 23.15 0.56
N ARG A 62 1.68 23.14 -0.65
CA ARG A 62 1.30 22.27 -1.78
C ARG A 62 1.38 20.77 -1.44
N LEU A 63 2.48 20.31 -0.84
CA LEU A 63 2.69 18.91 -0.47
C LEU A 63 1.67 18.45 0.57
N ARG A 64 1.40 19.30 1.57
CA ARG A 64 0.37 19.08 2.59
C ARG A 64 -1.01 18.92 1.96
N LYS A 65 -1.34 19.72 0.95
CA LYS A 65 -2.61 19.61 0.20
C LYS A 65 -2.66 18.32 -0.62
N ILE A 66 -1.58 17.96 -1.30
CA ILE A 66 -1.49 16.70 -2.08
C ILE A 66 -1.70 15.49 -1.18
N ARG A 67 -1.03 15.41 -0.02
CA ARG A 67 -1.23 14.32 0.95
C ARG A 67 -2.65 14.25 1.50
N ALA A 68 -3.26 15.40 1.79
CA ALA A 68 -4.64 15.46 2.23
C ALA A 68 -5.61 14.95 1.13
N PHE A 69 -5.37 15.32 -0.13
CA PHE A 69 -6.15 14.84 -1.28
C PHE A 69 -5.94 13.36 -1.55
N ALA A 70 -4.71 12.88 -1.50
CA ALA A 70 -4.35 11.48 -1.68
C ALA A 70 -5.00 10.58 -0.62
N ARG A 71 -5.00 11.04 0.64
CA ARG A 71 -5.72 10.36 1.74
C ARG A 71 -7.23 10.37 1.55
N SER A 72 -7.77 11.44 0.95
CA SER A 72 -9.17 11.45 0.54
C SER A 72 -9.39 10.32 -0.47
N TYR A 73 -8.68 10.30 -1.60
CA TYR A 73 -8.78 9.23 -2.60
C TYR A 73 -8.67 7.81 -2.03
N ALA A 74 -7.80 7.61 -1.06
CA ALA A 74 -7.56 6.31 -0.44
C ALA A 74 -8.81 5.69 0.21
N TRP A 75 -9.62 6.49 0.90
CA TRP A 75 -10.79 5.95 1.60
C TRP A 75 -11.92 5.60 0.62
N GLN A 76 -12.10 6.34 -0.49
CA GLN A 76 -13.08 5.94 -1.50
C GLN A 76 -12.68 4.64 -2.20
N VAL A 77 -11.40 4.47 -2.55
CA VAL A 77 -10.91 3.22 -3.16
C VAL A 77 -11.09 2.05 -2.20
N SER A 78 -10.80 2.25 -0.91
CA SER A 78 -11.02 1.24 0.14
C SER A 78 -12.50 0.90 0.30
N PHE A 79 -13.39 1.89 0.22
CA PHE A 79 -14.83 1.70 0.29
C PHE A 79 -15.36 0.88 -0.90
N VAL A 80 -14.89 1.16 -2.12
CA VAL A 80 -15.26 0.38 -3.32
C VAL A 80 -14.80 -1.08 -3.19
N ALA A 81 -13.57 -1.32 -2.73
CA ALA A 81 -13.08 -2.67 -2.53
C ALA A 81 -13.85 -3.42 -1.44
N LEU A 82 -14.21 -2.75 -0.35
CA LEU A 82 -15.07 -3.32 0.69
C LEU A 82 -16.44 -3.73 0.13
N MET A 83 -17.07 -2.87 -0.68
CA MET A 83 -18.32 -3.19 -1.37
C MET A 83 -18.15 -4.43 -2.24
N PHE A 84 -17.06 -4.52 -3.01
CA PHE A 84 -16.78 -5.68 -3.85
C PHE A 84 -16.60 -6.97 -3.02
N LEU A 85 -15.81 -6.92 -1.93
CA LEU A 85 -15.62 -8.05 -1.03
C LEU A 85 -16.95 -8.49 -0.40
N LEU A 86 -17.82 -7.53 -0.04
CA LEU A 86 -19.16 -7.82 0.46
C LEU A 86 -20.03 -8.53 -0.59
N PHE A 87 -19.97 -8.10 -1.86
CA PHE A 87 -20.67 -8.78 -2.94
C PHE A 87 -20.18 -10.21 -3.18
N VAL A 88 -18.86 -10.42 -3.13
CA VAL A 88 -18.26 -11.76 -3.27
C VAL A 88 -18.70 -12.69 -2.14
N ASP A 89 -18.73 -12.19 -0.91
CA ASP A 89 -19.21 -12.94 0.27
C ASP A 89 -20.72 -13.23 0.17
N PHE A 90 -21.53 -12.23 -0.19
CA PHE A 90 -22.98 -12.37 -0.34
C PHE A 90 -23.38 -13.31 -1.48
N ALA A 91 -22.64 -13.31 -2.58
CA ALA A 91 -22.84 -14.25 -3.69
C ALA A 91 -22.41 -15.69 -3.36
N GLY A 92 -21.83 -15.92 -2.17
CA GLY A 92 -21.34 -17.22 -1.74
C GLY A 92 -20.11 -17.71 -2.49
N MET A 93 -19.43 -16.82 -3.23
CA MET A 93 -18.25 -17.17 -4.04
C MET A 93 -17.01 -17.40 -3.18
N ALA A 94 -16.89 -16.68 -2.07
CA ALA A 94 -15.86 -16.91 -1.07
C ALA A 94 -16.39 -16.53 0.33
N ARG A 95 -16.10 -17.34 1.35
CA ARG A 95 -16.36 -16.96 2.74
C ARG A 95 -15.17 -16.17 3.26
N LEU A 96 -15.37 -14.88 3.51
CA LEU A 96 -14.33 -14.02 4.04
C LEU A 96 -14.48 -13.89 5.56
N SER A 97 -13.44 -14.26 6.30
CA SER A 97 -13.36 -13.94 7.71
C SER A 97 -13.22 -12.43 7.90
N GLY A 98 -13.78 -11.88 8.98
CA GLY A 98 -13.62 -10.44 9.29
C GLY A 98 -12.15 -10.01 9.40
N ARG A 99 -11.25 -10.94 9.73
CA ARG A 99 -9.80 -10.68 9.77
C ARG A 99 -9.19 -10.51 8.38
N GLU A 100 -9.59 -11.31 7.40
CA GLU A 100 -9.16 -11.17 5.99
C GLU A 100 -9.61 -9.84 5.40
N VAL A 101 -10.85 -9.46 5.69
CA VAL A 101 -11.41 -8.18 5.25
C VAL A 101 -10.61 -7.02 5.83
N LEU A 102 -10.24 -7.07 7.12
CA LEU A 102 -9.42 -6.04 7.76
C LEU A 102 -8.02 -5.93 7.14
N VAL A 103 -7.35 -7.06 6.90
CA VAL A 103 -6.02 -7.06 6.27
C VAL A 103 -6.10 -6.47 4.87
N ALA A 104 -7.09 -6.90 4.06
CA ALA A 104 -7.31 -6.36 2.73
C ALA A 104 -7.53 -4.84 2.78
N LEU A 105 -8.38 -4.36 3.68
CA LEU A 105 -8.66 -2.94 3.90
C LEU A 105 -7.41 -2.12 4.19
N PHE A 106 -6.57 -2.57 5.14
CA PHE A 106 -5.36 -1.85 5.52
C PHE A 106 -4.39 -1.71 4.35
N LEU A 107 -4.21 -2.79 3.59
CA LEU A 107 -3.34 -2.78 2.42
C LEU A 107 -3.89 -1.88 1.32
N LEU A 108 -5.19 -1.98 1.05
CA LEU A 108 -5.83 -1.22 -0.02
C LEU A 108 -5.82 0.27 0.29
N ALA A 109 -6.08 0.67 1.53
CA ALA A 109 -6.00 2.05 2.00
C ALA A 109 -4.57 2.60 1.87
N GLY A 110 -3.57 1.84 2.30
CA GLY A 110 -2.17 2.26 2.22
C GLY A 110 -1.67 2.41 0.78
N ILE A 111 -1.97 1.42 -0.07
CA ILE A 111 -1.57 1.43 -1.48
C ILE A 111 -2.26 2.57 -2.23
N SER A 112 -3.58 2.72 -2.06
CA SER A 112 -4.34 3.76 -2.76
C SER A 112 -3.93 5.18 -2.36
N ALA A 113 -3.64 5.43 -1.08
CA ALA A 113 -3.08 6.71 -0.63
C ALA A 113 -1.75 7.00 -1.32
N SER A 114 -0.85 6.02 -1.34
CA SER A 114 0.46 6.15 -1.95
C SER A 114 0.33 6.45 -3.45
N VAL A 115 -0.47 5.65 -4.18
CA VAL A 115 -0.69 5.82 -5.62
C VAL A 115 -1.28 7.20 -5.95
N ALA A 116 -2.27 7.66 -5.18
CA ALA A 116 -2.89 8.96 -5.39
C ALA A 116 -1.91 10.13 -5.13
N GLU A 117 -1.04 10.00 -4.13
CA GLU A 117 0.01 10.98 -3.84
C GLU A 117 0.98 11.10 -5.03
N LEU A 118 1.47 9.97 -5.55
CA LEU A 118 2.35 9.95 -6.72
C LEU A 118 1.70 10.51 -7.98
N TYR A 119 0.42 10.19 -8.23
CA TYR A 119 -0.32 10.71 -9.38
C TYR A 119 -0.41 12.24 -9.34
N LEU A 120 -0.81 12.79 -8.18
CA LEU A 120 -0.97 14.24 -7.99
C LEU A 120 0.38 14.99 -8.02
N LEU A 121 1.46 14.36 -7.56
CA LEU A 121 2.81 14.91 -7.68
C LEU A 121 3.22 15.06 -9.14
N ARG A 122 3.02 14.01 -9.96
CA ARG A 122 3.35 14.02 -11.41
C ARG A 122 2.56 15.04 -12.21
N GLU A 123 1.29 15.24 -11.88
CA GLU A 123 0.45 16.22 -12.59
C GLU A 123 0.86 17.67 -12.27
N GLY A 124 1.44 17.90 -11.09
CA GLY A 124 2.02 19.20 -10.72
C GLY A 124 3.40 19.48 -11.33
N ASP A 125 4.05 18.48 -11.93
CA ASP A 125 5.38 18.59 -12.55
C ASP A 125 5.31 18.74 -14.08
N ALA A 126 4.13 18.47 -14.66
CA ALA A 126 3.83 18.68 -16.08
C ALA A 126 3.35 20.12 -16.43
N GLY A 127 3.46 21.06 -15.47
CA GLY A 127 3.00 22.45 -15.58
C GLY A 127 4.13 23.46 -15.80
#